data_AF-A0A6P0ID30-F1
#
_entry.id   AF-A0A6P0ID30-F1
#
_cell.length_a   1.000
_cell.length_b   1.000
_cell.length_c   1.000
_cell.angle_alpha   90.00
_cell.angle_beta   90.00
_cell.angle_gamma   90.00
#
_symmetry.space_group_name_H-M   'P 1'
#
loop_
_entity.id
_entity.type
_entity.pdbx_description
1 polymer ?
#
loop_
_entity_poly.entity_id
_entity_poly.type
_entity_poly.pdbx_seq_one_letter_code
_entity_poly.pdbx_strand_id
1 'polypeptide(L)'
;MQLGNSPPVKWLDYNGRPLAESSWNPHPGLWGYLTIIGNRNPSLVTYVWELLVGSKGLKTYGRDPNLNFSFLFDAYLFLPQPPVAEFQLENTNLSIRHFCSDIGYLNVRNSWSSEATIVSFNCGKYIEGIHDQSDNNSFTLIFEGQPLIIDSGAANDTRENSPSSSLGHNLVLIDGKGQRFSGRGNGVSGKIIKYDYSEVFDYILGDATPSYNLHNYNPVNFAIRHLCFVREPFPYVVTFDDIQLSSFLDGKYHLYEYLLHIPKSFSVEKIDGNKFRLKSVEAGNSCSFILQFFNQEELELKIEPFQSKHNHSFANHQLLRFSTSALNPHFLAMFISEKKLENLGIKSNANLDKSR
;
A
#
# COMPACT_ATOMS: atom_id res chain seq x y z
N MET A 1 -6.83 -9.09 -38.73
CA MET A 1 -6.18 -8.63 -37.50
C MET A 1 -6.94 -9.25 -36.33
N GLN A 2 -6.43 -10.36 -35.79
CA GLN A 2 -6.97 -10.94 -34.55
C GLN A 2 -6.46 -10.09 -33.39
N LEU A 3 -7.38 -9.40 -32.72
CA LEU A 3 -7.10 -8.78 -31.42
C LEU A 3 -6.89 -9.93 -30.42
N GLY A 4 -5.67 -10.02 -29.89
CA GLY A 4 -5.33 -11.00 -28.87
C GLY A 4 -6.14 -10.71 -27.61
N ASN A 5 -7.12 -11.57 -27.32
CA ASN A 5 -7.73 -11.67 -26.00
C ASN A 5 -6.71 -12.27 -25.04
N SER A 6 -5.81 -11.45 -24.51
CA SER A 6 -5.03 -11.83 -23.34
C SER A 6 -6.02 -11.96 -22.16
N PRO A 7 -6.08 -13.11 -21.46
CA PRO A 7 -6.92 -13.23 -20.29
C PRO A 7 -6.50 -12.19 -19.23
N PRO A 8 -7.43 -11.65 -18.43
CA PRO A 8 -7.07 -10.74 -17.35
C PRO A 8 -6.04 -11.41 -16.44
N VAL A 9 -4.93 -10.71 -16.19
CA VAL A 9 -3.89 -11.13 -15.26
C VAL A 9 -4.57 -11.38 -13.92
N LYS A 10 -4.61 -12.66 -13.52
CA LYS A 10 -5.15 -13.04 -12.23
C LYS A 10 -4.13 -12.63 -11.17
N TRP A 11 -4.52 -11.67 -10.35
CA TRP A 11 -3.78 -11.26 -9.16
C TRP A 11 -3.83 -12.38 -8.15
N LEU A 12 -2.96 -13.38 -8.23
CA LEU A 12 -3.04 -14.53 -7.36
C LEU A 12 -2.04 -14.39 -6.21
N ASP A 13 -2.48 -14.70 -4.99
CA ASP A 13 -1.55 -14.99 -3.91
C ASP A 13 -0.79 -16.29 -4.19
N TYR A 14 0.15 -16.62 -3.30
CA TYR A 14 0.95 -17.85 -3.39
C TYR A 14 0.12 -19.15 -3.46
N ASN A 15 -1.19 -19.10 -3.17
CA ASN A 15 -2.12 -20.22 -3.28
C ASN A 15 -3.05 -20.13 -4.50
N GLY A 16 -2.84 -19.18 -5.41
CA GLY A 16 -3.71 -19.05 -6.57
C GLY A 16 -5.00 -18.27 -6.32
N ARG A 17 -5.09 -17.43 -5.27
CA ARG A 17 -6.32 -16.67 -4.89
C ARG A 17 -6.25 -15.18 -5.24
N PRO A 18 -7.33 -14.55 -5.75
CA PRO A 18 -7.40 -13.11 -6.03
C PRO A 18 -6.89 -12.24 -4.86
N LEU A 19 -5.91 -11.38 -5.11
CA LEU A 19 -5.41 -10.37 -4.18
C LEU A 19 -6.35 -9.16 -4.20
N ALA A 20 -6.77 -8.72 -3.01
CA ALA A 20 -7.42 -7.43 -2.80
C ALA A 20 -6.44 -6.44 -2.13
N GLU A 21 -6.70 -5.13 -2.23
CA GLU A 21 -5.88 -4.04 -1.66
C GLU A 21 -5.69 -4.16 -0.14
N SER A 22 -6.57 -4.91 0.55
CA SER A 22 -6.33 -5.46 1.88
C SER A 22 -6.30 -6.99 1.78
N SER A 23 -5.32 -7.67 2.36
CA SER A 23 -5.29 -9.14 2.44
C SER A 23 -6.39 -9.75 3.34
N TRP A 24 -7.30 -8.91 3.82
CA TRP A 24 -8.48 -9.27 4.58
C TRP A 24 -9.59 -9.72 3.63
N ASN A 25 -10.35 -10.74 4.02
CA ASN A 25 -11.49 -11.20 3.23
C ASN A 25 -12.53 -10.05 3.15
N PRO A 26 -12.78 -9.45 1.97
CA PRO A 26 -13.71 -8.32 1.87
C PRO A 26 -15.17 -8.71 2.14
N HIS A 27 -15.47 -10.01 2.26
CA HIS A 27 -16.82 -10.54 2.42
C HIS A 27 -17.66 -9.81 3.48
N PRO A 28 -17.19 -9.50 4.71
CA PRO A 28 -18.06 -8.91 5.74
C PRO A 28 -18.50 -7.47 5.44
N GLY A 29 -17.68 -6.68 4.73
CA GLY A 29 -18.01 -5.29 4.38
C GLY A 29 -18.73 -5.14 3.04
N LEU A 30 -18.55 -6.10 2.13
CA LEU A 30 -19.02 -6.02 0.74
C LEU A 30 -20.56 -6.07 0.63
N TRP A 31 -21.24 -6.80 1.50
CA TRP A 31 -22.70 -7.00 1.37
C TRP A 31 -23.53 -5.74 1.57
N GLY A 32 -23.13 -4.87 2.51
CA GLY A 32 -23.77 -3.56 2.67
C GLY A 32 -23.63 -2.69 1.42
N TYR A 33 -22.46 -2.75 0.76
CA TYR A 33 -22.18 -2.01 -0.47
C TYR A 33 -22.99 -2.54 -1.68
N LEU A 34 -22.99 -3.85 -1.90
CA LEU A 34 -23.72 -4.47 -3.02
C LEU A 34 -25.24 -4.23 -2.91
N THR A 35 -25.78 -4.19 -1.69
CA THR A 35 -27.20 -3.88 -1.44
C THR A 35 -27.57 -2.47 -1.92
N ILE A 36 -26.71 -1.48 -1.62
CA ILE A 36 -26.98 -0.06 -1.93
C ILE A 36 -26.77 0.23 -3.42
N ILE A 37 -25.78 -0.42 -4.05
CA ILE A 37 -25.38 -0.12 -5.43
C ILE A 37 -26.05 -1.02 -6.47
N GLY A 38 -26.52 -2.22 -6.10
CA GLY A 38 -27.13 -3.17 -7.03
C GLY A 38 -28.26 -2.57 -7.85
N ASN A 39 -29.07 -1.71 -7.24
CA ASN A 39 -30.16 -1.01 -7.92
C ASN A 39 -29.71 0.16 -8.81
N ARG A 40 -28.50 0.69 -8.59
CA ARG A 40 -27.97 1.86 -9.32
C ARG A 40 -27.05 1.46 -10.47
N ASN A 41 -26.28 0.39 -10.32
CA ASN A 41 -25.36 -0.10 -11.35
C ASN A 41 -25.20 -1.63 -11.26
N PRO A 42 -26.17 -2.41 -11.76
CA PRO A 42 -26.16 -3.86 -11.66
C PRO A 42 -24.95 -4.50 -12.36
N SER A 43 -24.49 -3.95 -13.50
CA SER A 43 -23.29 -4.43 -14.21
C SER A 43 -22.01 -4.32 -13.38
N LEU A 44 -21.82 -3.19 -12.69
CA LEU A 44 -20.68 -3.01 -11.78
C LEU A 44 -20.75 -3.99 -10.60
N VAL A 45 -21.94 -4.20 -10.04
CA VAL A 45 -22.15 -5.14 -8.92
C VAL A 45 -21.87 -6.58 -9.34
N THR A 46 -22.37 -7.03 -10.50
CA THR A 46 -22.02 -8.35 -11.05
C THR A 46 -20.52 -8.49 -11.25
N TYR A 47 -19.89 -7.46 -11.82
CA TYR A 47 -18.45 -7.48 -12.10
C TYR A 47 -17.62 -7.63 -10.82
N VAL A 48 -17.90 -6.81 -9.80
CA VAL A 48 -17.24 -6.89 -8.49
C VAL A 48 -17.50 -8.24 -7.82
N TRP A 49 -18.74 -8.74 -7.89
CA TRP A 49 -19.09 -10.05 -7.35
C TRP A 49 -18.31 -11.19 -8.03
N GLU A 50 -18.25 -11.20 -9.36
CA GLU A 50 -17.50 -12.19 -10.13
C GLU A 50 -16.00 -12.16 -9.84
N LEU A 51 -15.43 -10.96 -9.69
CA LEU A 51 -14.01 -10.75 -9.36
C LEU A 51 -13.63 -11.20 -7.96
N LEU A 52 -14.52 -11.03 -6.97
CA LEU A 52 -14.20 -11.33 -5.57
C LEU A 52 -14.60 -12.76 -5.20
N VAL A 53 -15.82 -13.17 -5.56
CA VAL A 53 -16.47 -14.36 -5.00
C VAL A 53 -16.83 -15.40 -6.08
N GLY A 54 -17.22 -14.92 -7.26
CA GLY A 54 -17.67 -15.74 -8.38
C GLY A 54 -16.55 -16.46 -9.14
N SER A 55 -16.76 -16.68 -10.43
CA SER A 55 -15.94 -17.56 -11.27
C SER A 55 -14.51 -17.04 -11.51
N LYS A 56 -14.34 -15.71 -11.49
CA LYS A 56 -13.05 -15.03 -11.65
C LYS A 56 -12.32 -14.90 -10.30
N GLY A 57 -13.08 -14.84 -9.22
CA GLY A 57 -12.62 -14.62 -7.86
C GLY A 57 -12.25 -15.88 -7.09
N LEU A 58 -12.63 -15.91 -5.81
CA LEU A 58 -12.37 -17.03 -4.89
C LEU A 58 -13.10 -18.32 -5.28
N LYS A 59 -14.02 -18.28 -6.25
CA LYS A 59 -14.85 -19.41 -6.70
C LYS A 59 -15.61 -20.07 -5.55
N THR A 60 -15.88 -19.30 -4.51
CA THR A 60 -16.72 -19.72 -3.39
C THR A 60 -18.18 -19.59 -3.76
N TYR A 61 -18.54 -18.71 -4.71
CA TYR A 61 -19.92 -18.43 -5.11
C TYR A 61 -20.83 -18.14 -3.91
N GLY A 62 -20.30 -17.48 -2.88
CA GLY A 62 -20.99 -17.29 -1.62
C GLY A 62 -21.02 -18.56 -0.77
N ARG A 63 -19.93 -19.33 -0.71
CA ARG A 63 -19.76 -20.43 0.24
C ARG A 63 -18.57 -20.14 1.13
N ASP A 64 -18.83 -19.77 2.38
CA ASP A 64 -17.78 -19.76 3.40
C ASP A 64 -17.52 -21.20 3.86
N PRO A 65 -16.28 -21.70 3.71
CA PRO A 65 -15.92 -23.03 4.18
C PRO A 65 -16.09 -23.21 5.70
N ASN A 66 -16.15 -22.12 6.47
CA ASN A 66 -16.33 -22.13 7.93
C ASN A 66 -17.77 -21.83 8.38
N LEU A 67 -18.71 -21.56 7.47
CA LEU A 67 -20.12 -21.26 7.77
C LEU A 67 -20.34 -20.11 8.79
N ASN A 68 -19.36 -19.21 8.97
CA ASN A 68 -19.46 -18.16 9.99
C ASN A 68 -20.39 -17.02 9.56
N PHE A 69 -20.72 -16.92 8.27
CA PHE A 69 -21.74 -16.01 7.74
C PHE A 69 -22.59 -16.74 6.69
N SER A 70 -23.84 -16.32 6.50
CA SER A 70 -24.82 -17.04 5.66
C SER A 70 -24.90 -16.42 4.26
N PHE A 71 -24.28 -17.08 3.28
CA PHE A 71 -23.98 -16.48 1.97
C PHE A 71 -24.84 -16.96 0.80
N LEU A 72 -25.66 -18.01 0.98
CA LEU A 72 -26.59 -18.48 -0.06
C LEU A 72 -27.79 -17.52 -0.21
N PHE A 73 -28.26 -16.97 0.92
CA PHE A 73 -29.29 -15.93 0.96
C PHE A 73 -28.77 -14.64 0.31
N ASP A 74 -27.51 -14.28 0.61
CA ASP A 74 -26.84 -13.13 0.04
C ASP A 74 -26.63 -13.27 -1.48
N ALA A 75 -26.15 -14.43 -1.96
CA ALA A 75 -26.02 -14.69 -3.40
C ALA A 75 -27.38 -14.61 -4.12
N TYR A 76 -28.47 -15.05 -3.49
CA TYR A 76 -29.81 -14.98 -4.05
C TYR A 76 -30.40 -13.57 -4.06
N LEU A 77 -30.08 -12.74 -3.05
CA LEU A 77 -30.53 -11.36 -2.95
C LEU A 77 -29.70 -10.38 -3.80
N PHE A 78 -28.41 -10.64 -3.96
CA PHE A 78 -27.45 -9.65 -4.48
C PHE A 78 -26.85 -9.98 -5.84
N LEU A 79 -27.05 -11.20 -6.37
CA LEU A 79 -26.73 -11.48 -7.76
C LEU A 79 -27.83 -10.86 -8.63
N PRO A 80 -27.55 -9.80 -9.41
CA PRO A 80 -28.56 -9.25 -10.30
C PRO A 80 -29.03 -10.31 -11.30
N GLN A 81 -30.33 -10.32 -11.54
CA GLN A 81 -30.96 -11.27 -12.45
C GLN A 81 -30.40 -11.07 -13.87
N PRO A 82 -29.81 -12.10 -14.51
CA PRO A 82 -29.36 -11.97 -15.88
C PRO A 82 -30.54 -11.70 -16.85
N PRO A 83 -30.29 -11.04 -17.98
CA PRO A 83 -28.97 -10.66 -18.50
C PRO A 83 -28.48 -9.31 -17.93
N VAL A 84 -27.21 -9.30 -17.52
CA VAL A 84 -26.50 -8.07 -17.16
C VAL A 84 -25.41 -7.83 -18.21
N ALA A 85 -25.32 -6.61 -18.74
CA ALA A 85 -24.30 -6.28 -19.73
C ALA A 85 -22.89 -6.44 -19.12
N GLU A 86 -21.94 -6.93 -19.91
CA GLU A 86 -20.54 -7.05 -19.50
C GLU A 86 -19.99 -5.67 -19.11
N PHE A 87 -19.39 -5.58 -17.92
CA PHE A 87 -18.78 -4.36 -17.44
C PHE A 87 -17.34 -4.26 -17.96
N GLN A 88 -17.06 -3.22 -18.73
CA GLN A 88 -15.74 -2.94 -19.30
C GLN A 88 -15.06 -1.88 -18.42
N LEU A 89 -14.03 -2.28 -17.68
CA LEU A 89 -13.38 -1.45 -16.65
C LEU A 89 -12.62 -0.25 -17.27
N GLU A 90 -12.08 -0.46 -18.47
CA GLU A 90 -11.40 0.54 -19.30
C GLU A 90 -12.34 1.61 -19.89
N ASN A 91 -13.65 1.34 -19.95
CA ASN A 91 -14.65 2.28 -20.47
C ASN A 91 -15.47 2.93 -19.35
N THR A 92 -14.92 3.00 -18.14
CA THR A 92 -15.62 3.57 -16.99
C THR A 92 -15.40 5.07 -16.90
N ASN A 93 -16.46 5.81 -16.54
CA ASN A 93 -16.36 7.20 -16.10
C ASN A 93 -16.01 7.30 -14.59
N LEU A 94 -15.39 6.25 -14.03
CA LEU A 94 -15.03 6.23 -12.61
C LEU A 94 -13.78 7.10 -12.39
N SER A 95 -13.81 7.90 -11.33
CA SER A 95 -12.66 8.73 -10.96
C SER A 95 -11.45 7.85 -10.66
N ILE A 96 -10.28 8.23 -11.19
CA ILE A 96 -8.99 7.64 -10.83
C ILE A 96 -8.48 8.10 -9.46
N ARG A 97 -9.26 8.93 -8.75
CA ARG A 97 -8.93 9.47 -7.43
C ARG A 97 -10.11 9.29 -6.48
N HIS A 98 -9.80 8.80 -5.29
CA HIS A 98 -10.70 8.78 -4.15
C HIS A 98 -9.96 9.35 -2.94
N PHE A 99 -10.43 10.49 -2.45
CA PHE A 99 -9.94 11.09 -1.21
C PHE A 99 -11.10 11.19 -0.22
N CYS A 100 -10.94 10.56 0.95
CA CYS A 100 -11.88 10.65 2.05
C CYS A 100 -11.26 11.49 3.16
N SER A 101 -11.62 12.78 3.20
CA SER A 101 -11.08 13.73 4.18
C SER A 101 -11.43 13.40 5.61
N ASP A 102 -12.59 12.77 5.84
CA ASP A 102 -13.11 12.50 7.19
C ASP A 102 -12.23 11.53 7.98
N ILE A 103 -11.59 10.60 7.27
CA ILE A 103 -10.69 9.58 7.84
C ILE A 103 -9.26 9.69 7.27
N GLY A 104 -8.94 10.76 6.55
CA GLY A 104 -7.60 11.03 6.01
C GLY A 104 -7.05 9.94 5.09
N TYR A 105 -7.91 9.33 4.27
CA TYR A 105 -7.54 8.22 3.37
C TYR A 105 -7.53 8.67 1.91
N LEU A 106 -6.47 8.31 1.19
CA LEU A 106 -6.31 8.55 -0.25
C LEU A 106 -6.11 7.21 -0.97
N ASN A 107 -6.79 7.03 -2.10
CA ASN A 107 -6.52 5.99 -3.09
C ASN A 107 -6.52 6.64 -4.47
N VAL A 108 -5.40 6.57 -5.17
CA VAL A 108 -5.24 7.16 -6.51
C VAL A 108 -4.58 6.16 -7.44
N ARG A 109 -4.92 6.24 -8.72
CA ARG A 109 -4.40 5.34 -9.76
C ARG A 109 -4.12 6.11 -11.05
N ASN A 110 -3.24 5.60 -11.91
CA ASN A 110 -3.01 6.22 -13.22
C ASN A 110 -4.05 5.82 -14.26
N SER A 111 -4.68 4.66 -14.09
CA SER A 111 -5.71 4.14 -14.99
C SER A 111 -6.54 3.07 -14.27
N TRP A 112 -7.54 2.55 -14.98
CA TRP A 112 -8.33 1.40 -14.56
C TRP A 112 -7.85 0.07 -15.16
N SER A 113 -6.70 0.07 -15.85
CA SER A 113 -6.08 -1.13 -16.41
C SER A 113 -5.61 -2.10 -15.31
N SER A 114 -5.51 -3.39 -15.64
CA SER A 114 -4.82 -4.37 -14.78
C SER A 114 -3.34 -4.08 -14.58
N GLU A 115 -2.74 -3.22 -15.41
CA GLU A 115 -1.35 -2.77 -15.30
C GLU A 115 -1.24 -1.41 -14.60
N ALA A 116 -2.30 -0.94 -13.93
CA ALA A 116 -2.30 0.35 -13.26
C ALA A 116 -1.25 0.41 -12.14
N THR A 117 -0.69 1.61 -11.97
CA THR A 117 -0.02 2.00 -10.73
C THR A 117 -1.05 2.63 -9.80
N ILE A 118 -1.14 2.14 -8.58
CA ILE A 118 -2.10 2.53 -7.55
C ILE A 118 -1.32 2.88 -6.29
N VAL A 119 -1.64 4.04 -5.72
CA VAL A 119 -1.09 4.52 -4.45
C VAL A 119 -2.23 4.67 -3.46
N SER A 120 -2.06 4.09 -2.27
CA SER A 120 -2.91 4.41 -1.12
C SER A 120 -2.09 5.10 -0.04
N PHE A 121 -2.69 6.02 0.70
CA PHE A 121 -2.08 6.74 1.80
C PHE A 121 -3.08 6.95 2.93
N ASN A 122 -2.64 6.77 4.18
CA ASN A 122 -3.46 6.97 5.37
C ASN A 122 -2.77 7.96 6.34
N CYS A 123 -3.47 9.03 6.73
CA CYS A 123 -3.07 9.86 7.86
C CYS A 123 -4.29 10.64 8.38
N GLY A 124 -5.10 9.95 9.16
CA GLY A 124 -6.44 10.37 9.51
C GLY A 124 -6.70 10.52 11.00
N LYS A 125 -7.79 11.18 11.33
CA LYS A 125 -8.28 11.22 12.70
C LYS A 125 -8.81 9.84 13.08
N TYR A 126 -8.38 9.35 14.24
CA TYR A 126 -8.99 8.17 14.85
C TYR A 126 -10.43 8.48 15.29
N ILE A 127 -11.37 7.62 14.90
CA ILE A 127 -12.75 7.67 15.36
C ILE A 127 -12.92 6.64 16.48
N GLU A 128 -13.25 7.10 17.68
CA GLU A 128 -13.38 6.20 18.84
C GLU A 128 -14.38 5.06 18.57
N GLY A 129 -13.99 3.84 18.96
CA GLY A 129 -14.80 2.64 18.81
C GLY A 129 -14.66 1.92 17.46
N ILE A 130 -13.92 2.47 16.50
CA ILE A 130 -13.57 1.74 15.27
C ILE A 130 -12.22 1.02 15.40
N HIS A 131 -12.00 0.02 14.54
CA HIS A 131 -10.71 -0.64 14.41
C HIS A 131 -9.70 0.31 13.76
N ASP A 132 -8.53 0.44 14.39
CA ASP A 132 -7.45 1.32 13.93
C ASP A 132 -6.09 0.66 14.12
N GLN A 133 -5.10 1.07 13.34
CA GLN A 133 -3.72 0.58 13.37
C GLN A 133 -2.76 1.77 13.60
N SER A 134 -1.47 1.52 13.83
CA SER A 134 -0.49 2.57 14.16
C SER A 134 0.24 3.03 12.90
N ASP A 135 -0.54 3.42 11.90
CA ASP A 135 -0.15 3.50 10.49
C ASP A 135 -0.37 4.89 9.87
N ASN A 136 -0.49 5.95 10.68
CA ASN A 136 -0.56 7.31 10.12
C ASN A 136 0.74 7.63 9.35
N ASN A 137 0.61 8.33 8.22
CA ASN A 137 1.65 8.49 7.19
C ASN A 137 2.09 7.19 6.48
N SER A 138 1.45 6.04 6.69
CA SER A 138 1.72 4.83 5.91
C SER A 138 1.17 4.97 4.49
N PHE A 139 1.81 4.29 3.55
CA PHE A 139 1.37 4.19 2.16
C PHE A 139 1.54 2.77 1.63
N THR A 140 0.81 2.43 0.57
CA THR A 140 1.01 1.21 -0.21
C THR A 140 1.12 1.55 -1.69
N LEU A 141 1.75 0.65 -2.45
CA LEU A 141 2.06 0.84 -3.85
C LEU A 141 1.86 -0.45 -4.63
N ILE A 142 0.87 -0.44 -5.50
CA ILE A 142 0.80 -1.37 -6.63
C ILE A 142 1.47 -0.64 -7.79
N PHE A 143 2.52 -1.22 -8.37
CA PHE A 143 3.29 -0.59 -9.44
C PHE A 143 3.21 -1.44 -10.71
N GLU A 144 2.76 -0.84 -11.82
CA GLU A 144 2.58 -1.52 -13.11
C GLU A 144 1.86 -2.87 -12.98
N GLY A 145 0.77 -2.91 -12.21
CA GLY A 145 0.04 -4.15 -12.03
C GLY A 145 0.73 -5.17 -11.11
N GLN A 146 1.62 -4.76 -10.20
CA GLN A 146 2.27 -5.67 -9.24
C GLN A 146 2.29 -5.07 -7.82
N PRO A 147 1.95 -5.83 -6.76
CA PRO A 147 2.03 -5.30 -5.39
C PRO A 147 3.50 -5.12 -5.01
N LEU A 148 3.99 -3.89 -4.98
CA LEU A 148 5.40 -3.58 -4.70
C LEU A 148 5.60 -3.29 -3.22
N ILE A 149 4.87 -2.29 -2.70
CA ILE A 149 4.87 -1.91 -1.28
C ILE A 149 3.53 -2.31 -0.70
N ILE A 150 3.53 -3.32 0.16
CA ILE A 150 2.33 -3.90 0.77
C ILE A 150 2.18 -3.43 2.21
N ASP A 151 1.01 -3.64 2.80
CA ASP A 151 0.83 -3.52 4.25
C ASP A 151 0.94 -4.92 4.89
N SER A 152 1.46 -5.02 6.12
CA SER A 152 1.56 -6.31 6.80
C SER A 152 0.21 -6.94 7.17
N GLY A 153 -0.86 -6.14 7.07
CA GLY A 153 -2.25 -6.53 7.30
C GLY A 153 -2.73 -6.21 8.70
N ALA A 154 -4.05 -6.08 8.83
CA ALA A 154 -4.67 -5.74 10.11
C ALA A 154 -4.50 -6.86 11.14
N ALA A 155 -4.11 -6.47 12.35
CA ALA A 155 -4.20 -7.29 13.54
C ALA A 155 -5.01 -6.56 14.63
N ASN A 156 -5.32 -7.28 15.70
CA ASN A 156 -5.98 -6.71 16.88
C ASN A 156 -5.09 -6.86 18.11
N ASP A 157 -3.84 -6.45 17.98
CA ASP A 157 -2.75 -6.76 18.91
C ASP A 157 -2.07 -5.50 19.45
N THR A 158 -2.44 -5.11 20.67
CA THR A 158 -1.97 -3.91 21.38
C THR A 158 -0.56 -4.06 21.96
N ARG A 159 0.33 -4.78 21.29
CA ARG A 159 1.73 -4.92 21.69
C ARG A 159 2.61 -4.14 20.74
N GLU A 160 3.64 -3.51 21.27
CA GLU A 160 4.74 -3.01 20.46
C GLU A 160 5.36 -4.16 19.66
N ASN A 161 5.77 -3.88 18.42
CA ASN A 161 6.27 -4.87 17.45
C ASN A 161 5.22 -5.88 16.95
N SER A 162 3.92 -5.63 17.16
CA SER A 162 2.86 -6.38 16.49
C SER A 162 2.61 -5.85 15.06
N PRO A 163 1.90 -6.60 14.20
CA PRO A 163 1.41 -6.08 12.92
C PRO A 163 0.47 -4.86 13.04
N SER A 164 -0.11 -4.60 14.22
CA SER A 164 -0.92 -3.39 14.48
C SER A 164 -0.10 -2.18 14.91
N SER A 165 1.14 -2.41 15.32
CA SER A 165 2.07 -1.33 15.66
C SER A 165 2.72 -0.80 14.39
N SER A 166 3.36 0.36 14.49
CA SER A 166 4.06 1.00 13.37
C SER A 166 5.08 0.10 12.67
N LEU A 167 5.58 -0.94 13.34
CA LEU A 167 6.45 -1.95 12.75
C LEU A 167 5.81 -2.73 11.59
N GLY A 168 4.48 -2.83 11.55
CA GLY A 168 3.73 -3.52 10.49
C GLY A 168 3.41 -2.66 9.27
N HIS A 169 3.91 -1.42 9.21
CA HIS A 169 3.46 -0.42 8.24
C HIS A 169 4.64 0.32 7.58
N ASN A 170 4.38 0.97 6.46
CA ASN A 170 5.39 1.64 5.64
C ASN A 170 5.63 3.08 6.09
N LEU A 171 6.37 3.28 7.17
CA LEU A 171 6.59 4.58 7.82
C LEU A 171 8.01 4.68 8.41
N VAL A 172 8.28 5.69 9.24
CA VAL A 172 9.58 5.86 9.90
C VAL A 172 9.53 5.39 11.37
N LEU A 173 10.55 4.67 11.84
CA LEU A 173 10.78 4.47 13.29
C LEU A 173 11.93 5.36 13.76
N ILE A 174 11.92 5.69 15.05
CA ILE A 174 12.98 6.42 15.76
C ILE A 174 13.41 5.58 16.96
N ASP A 175 14.70 5.21 17.02
CA ASP A 175 15.27 4.34 18.04
C ASP A 175 14.46 3.03 18.25
N GLY A 176 13.99 2.44 17.14
CA GLY A 176 13.15 1.24 17.14
C GLY A 176 11.69 1.44 17.55
N LYS A 177 11.26 2.68 17.82
CA LYS A 177 9.88 3.03 18.21
C LYS A 177 9.16 3.81 17.13
N GLY A 178 7.87 3.55 16.98
CA GLY A 178 7.00 4.29 16.06
C GLY A 178 5.97 5.13 16.80
N GLN A 179 4.75 5.12 16.27
CA GLN A 179 3.57 5.69 16.89
C GLN A 179 3.13 4.84 18.08
N ARG A 180 2.29 5.41 18.94
CA ARG A 180 1.70 4.66 20.05
C ARG A 180 0.90 3.47 19.51
N PHE A 181 1.28 2.26 19.91
CA PHE A 181 0.60 1.03 19.47
C PHE A 181 -0.91 1.08 19.69
N SER A 182 -1.68 0.65 18.71
CA SER A 182 -3.14 0.67 18.70
C SER A 182 -3.72 -0.75 18.68
N GLY A 183 -5.06 -0.86 18.58
CA GLY A 183 -5.79 -2.12 18.63
C GLY A 183 -6.77 -2.20 19.80
N ARG A 184 -7.72 -3.15 19.70
CA ARG A 184 -8.83 -3.40 20.63
C ARG A 184 -9.65 -2.14 20.93
N GLY A 185 -9.93 -1.35 19.90
CA GLY A 185 -10.67 -0.10 20.03
C GLY A 185 -9.84 1.08 20.56
N ASN A 186 -8.50 0.94 20.63
CA ASN A 186 -7.60 2.07 20.74
C ASN A 186 -7.04 2.40 19.36
N GLY A 187 -6.78 3.67 19.12
CA GLY A 187 -6.24 4.18 17.86
C GLY A 187 -5.30 5.36 18.06
N VAL A 188 -4.70 5.81 16.96
CA VAL A 188 -3.82 6.98 16.91
C VAL A 188 -4.31 7.94 15.84
N SER A 189 -4.19 9.24 16.10
CA SER A 189 -4.65 10.26 15.15
C SER A 189 -3.49 10.91 14.42
N GLY A 190 -3.62 10.99 13.11
CA GLY A 190 -2.92 11.93 12.24
C GLY A 190 -3.88 12.97 11.68
N LYS A 191 -3.41 13.71 10.67
CA LYS A 191 -4.26 14.58 9.85
C LYS A 191 -3.63 14.79 8.48
N ILE A 192 -4.49 15.00 7.49
CA ILE A 192 -4.08 15.55 6.20
C ILE A 192 -3.99 17.06 6.33
N ILE A 193 -2.80 17.61 6.12
CA ILE A 193 -2.57 19.06 6.08
C ILE A 193 -2.99 19.62 4.73
N LYS A 194 -2.63 18.92 3.64
CA LYS A 194 -2.89 19.37 2.27
C LYS A 194 -3.10 18.18 1.35
N TYR A 195 -4.06 18.33 0.43
CA TYR A 195 -4.24 17.48 -0.73
C TYR A 195 -4.36 18.41 -1.95
N ASP A 196 -3.59 18.11 -3.00
CA ASP A 196 -3.54 18.90 -4.23
C ASP A 196 -3.37 17.95 -5.41
N TYR A 197 -3.92 18.28 -6.56
CA TYR A 197 -3.82 17.41 -7.72
C TYR A 197 -3.97 18.21 -9.03
N SER A 198 -3.45 17.62 -10.10
CA SER A 198 -3.62 18.09 -11.47
C SER A 198 -3.87 16.90 -12.37
N GLU A 199 -3.91 17.10 -13.68
CA GLU A 199 -3.91 15.99 -14.65
C GLU A 199 -2.59 15.20 -14.66
N VAL A 200 -1.49 15.78 -14.15
CA VAL A 200 -0.16 15.16 -14.16
C VAL A 200 0.21 14.48 -12.84
N PHE A 201 -0.25 14.99 -11.70
CA PHE A 201 0.12 14.45 -10.39
C PHE A 201 -1.02 14.43 -9.38
N ASP A 202 -0.85 13.66 -8.30
CA ASP A 202 -1.55 13.76 -7.02
C ASP A 202 -0.52 14.03 -5.92
N TYR A 203 -0.80 14.96 -5.02
CA TYR A 203 0.08 15.33 -3.91
C TYR A 203 -0.72 15.33 -2.60
N ILE A 204 -0.17 14.70 -1.57
CA ILE A 204 -0.75 14.66 -0.23
C ILE A 204 0.32 14.91 0.84
N LEU A 205 -0.08 15.62 1.88
CA LEU A 205 0.74 15.98 3.03
C LEU A 205 0.07 15.50 4.31
N GLY A 206 0.65 14.51 4.97
CA GLY A 206 0.18 13.98 6.24
C GLY A 206 1.04 14.42 7.42
N ASP A 207 0.39 14.64 8.56
CA ASP A 207 1.03 14.95 9.85
C ASP A 207 0.65 13.89 10.88
N ALA A 208 1.61 13.02 11.17
CA ALA A 208 1.49 11.95 12.15
C ALA A 208 2.03 12.36 13.53
N THR A 209 2.43 13.63 13.74
CA THR A 209 2.98 14.12 15.02
C THR A 209 2.13 13.72 16.23
N PRO A 210 0.78 13.85 16.22
CA PRO A 210 -0.03 13.45 17.37
C PRO A 210 0.01 11.94 17.64
N SER A 211 0.26 11.11 16.63
CA SER A 211 0.34 9.65 16.77
C SER A 211 1.59 9.20 17.52
N TYR A 212 2.74 9.86 17.27
CA TYR A 212 3.98 9.65 18.00
C TYR A 212 3.91 10.19 19.44
N ASN A 213 3.27 11.35 19.59
CA ASN A 213 3.19 12.09 20.85
C ASN A 213 2.10 11.56 21.79
N LEU A 214 1.22 10.67 21.33
CA LEU A 214 0.13 10.15 22.14
C LEU A 214 0.68 9.51 23.41
N HIS A 215 0.20 10.01 24.56
CA HIS A 215 0.64 9.61 25.89
C HIS A 215 2.15 9.72 26.13
N ASN A 216 2.82 10.66 25.44
CA ASN A 216 4.27 10.87 25.54
C ASN A 216 5.09 9.60 25.24
N TYR A 217 4.60 8.75 24.33
CA TYR A 217 5.20 7.44 24.07
C TYR A 217 6.53 7.54 23.29
N ASN A 218 6.54 8.30 22.19
CA ASN A 218 7.75 8.53 21.39
C ASN A 218 7.76 9.97 20.86
N PRO A 219 7.91 10.98 21.74
CA PRO A 219 7.56 12.35 21.42
C PRO A 219 8.49 12.96 20.35
N VAL A 220 7.91 13.51 19.29
CA VAL A 220 8.53 14.21 18.16
C VAL A 220 8.09 15.67 18.11
N ASN A 221 8.95 16.55 17.60
CA ASN A 221 8.59 17.94 17.27
C ASN A 221 7.62 17.97 16.08
N PHE A 222 7.90 17.13 15.10
CA PHE A 222 7.09 16.96 13.90
C PHE A 222 7.34 15.58 13.29
N ALA A 223 6.34 15.03 12.61
CA ALA A 223 6.41 13.82 11.78
C ALA A 223 5.53 14.02 10.53
N ILE A 224 6.10 14.67 9.53
CA ILE A 224 5.42 15.11 8.32
C ILE A 224 5.85 14.25 7.14
N ARG A 225 4.89 13.74 6.37
CA ARG A 225 5.18 13.04 5.11
C ARG A 225 4.50 13.72 3.95
N HIS A 226 5.30 14.04 2.96
CA HIS A 226 4.85 14.39 1.62
C HIS A 226 4.81 13.11 0.79
N LEU A 227 3.74 12.90 0.03
CA LEU A 227 3.68 11.90 -1.02
C LEU A 227 3.21 12.57 -2.31
N CYS A 228 3.95 12.36 -3.39
CA CYS A 228 3.58 12.81 -4.72
C CYS A 228 3.56 11.60 -5.67
N PHE A 229 2.41 11.34 -6.26
CA PHE A 229 2.25 10.38 -7.34
C PHE A 229 2.17 11.12 -8.67
N VAL A 230 3.21 10.99 -9.48
CA VAL A 230 3.24 11.57 -10.83
C VAL A 230 2.82 10.49 -11.81
N ARG A 231 1.87 10.81 -12.70
CA ARG A 231 1.29 9.87 -13.67
C ARG A 231 1.86 10.04 -15.07
N GLU A 232 2.21 11.27 -15.44
CA GLU A 232 2.66 11.64 -16.78
C GLU A 232 4.11 12.17 -16.75
N PRO A 233 4.95 11.89 -17.77
CA PRO A 233 4.67 11.04 -18.94
C PRO A 233 4.70 9.52 -18.65
N PHE A 234 5.02 9.15 -17.41
CA PHE A 234 4.95 7.77 -16.92
C PHE A 234 4.83 7.80 -15.38
N PRO A 235 4.28 6.74 -14.78
CA PRO A 235 4.05 6.70 -13.34
C PRO A 235 5.36 6.62 -12.54
N TYR A 236 5.47 7.42 -11.50
CA TYR A 236 6.46 7.28 -10.42
C TYR A 236 5.94 7.91 -9.12
N VAL A 237 6.47 7.47 -7.98
CA VAL A 237 6.07 7.96 -6.66
C VAL A 237 7.28 8.57 -5.97
N VAL A 238 7.09 9.72 -5.32
CA VAL A 238 8.09 10.36 -4.47
C VAL A 238 7.51 10.52 -3.07
N THR A 239 8.27 10.11 -2.05
CA THR A 239 7.97 10.41 -0.64
C THR A 239 9.06 11.28 -0.05
N PHE A 240 8.68 12.20 0.82
CA PHE A 240 9.60 12.98 1.62
C PHE A 240 9.14 13.02 3.08
N ASP A 241 9.97 12.51 3.99
CA ASP A 241 9.74 12.52 5.43
C ASP A 241 10.57 13.59 6.12
N ASP A 242 9.88 14.53 6.73
CA ASP A 242 10.44 15.51 7.65
C ASP A 242 10.01 15.11 9.07
N ILE A 243 10.93 14.51 9.83
CA ILE A 243 10.62 13.93 11.14
C ILE A 243 11.76 14.17 12.12
N GLN A 244 11.43 14.59 13.34
CA GLN A 244 12.43 14.94 14.35
C GLN A 244 11.94 14.63 15.76
N LEU A 245 12.73 13.87 16.52
CA LEU A 245 12.47 13.59 17.93
C LEU A 245 12.52 14.87 18.78
N SER A 246 11.61 14.99 19.76
CA SER A 246 11.44 16.20 20.58
C SER A 246 12.58 16.51 21.54
N SER A 247 13.39 15.50 21.91
CA SER A 247 14.61 15.68 22.70
C SER A 247 15.76 16.36 21.94
N PHE A 248 15.47 16.97 20.79
CA PHE A 248 16.39 17.77 19.99
C PHE A 248 17.14 18.85 20.78
N LEU A 249 16.62 19.30 21.92
CA LEU A 249 17.30 20.26 22.81
C LEU A 249 18.69 19.79 23.27
N ASP A 250 18.98 18.49 23.18
CA ASP A 250 20.27 17.92 23.56
C ASP A 250 21.26 17.78 22.38
N GLY A 251 20.87 18.13 21.15
CA GLY A 251 21.71 18.03 19.95
C GLY A 251 22.13 16.59 19.61
N LYS A 252 21.38 15.60 20.09
CA LYS A 252 21.73 14.18 20.01
C LYS A 252 21.22 13.56 18.70
N TYR A 253 22.09 12.77 18.07
CA TYR A 253 21.74 11.95 16.92
C TYR A 253 20.91 10.74 17.38
N HIS A 254 19.88 10.41 16.62
CA HIS A 254 19.01 9.27 16.84
C HIS A 254 19.01 8.35 15.63
N LEU A 255 18.73 7.07 15.85
CA LEU A 255 18.57 6.10 14.78
C LEU A 255 17.18 6.31 14.15
N TYR A 256 17.15 6.62 12.86
CA TYR A 256 15.90 6.66 12.09
C TYR A 256 15.89 5.48 11.12
N GLU A 257 14.74 4.83 10.99
CA GLU A 257 14.55 3.68 10.11
C GLU A 257 13.33 3.90 9.20
N TYR A 258 13.55 4.02 7.90
CA TYR A 258 12.46 4.03 6.91
C TYR A 258 12.05 2.58 6.60
N LEU A 259 10.81 2.22 6.93
CA LEU A 259 10.28 0.88 6.77
C LEU A 259 9.55 0.72 5.44
N LEU A 260 9.79 -0.42 4.77
CA LEU A 260 9.00 -0.88 3.63
C LEU A 260 8.73 -2.38 3.75
N HIS A 261 7.48 -2.78 3.57
CA HIS A 261 7.08 -4.18 3.45
C HIS A 261 6.90 -4.53 1.97
N ILE A 262 7.55 -5.61 1.53
CA ILE A 262 7.49 -6.09 0.14
C ILE A 262 7.15 -7.58 0.11
N PRO A 263 6.44 -8.08 -0.93
CA PRO A 263 6.17 -9.51 -1.06
C PRO A 263 7.44 -10.36 -1.16
N LYS A 264 7.38 -11.63 -0.72
CA LYS A 264 8.51 -12.57 -0.84
C LYS A 264 8.94 -12.87 -2.27
N SER A 265 8.08 -12.60 -3.25
CA SER A 265 8.40 -12.80 -4.67
C SER A 265 9.40 -11.77 -5.21
N PHE A 266 9.69 -10.71 -4.45
CA PHE A 266 10.70 -9.73 -4.79
C PHE A 266 12.07 -10.08 -4.20
N SER A 267 13.11 -9.89 -5.01
CA SER A 267 14.50 -9.77 -4.54
C SER A 267 14.91 -8.31 -4.51
N VAL A 268 15.81 -7.96 -3.60
CA VAL A 268 16.34 -6.60 -3.44
C VAL A 268 17.85 -6.63 -3.60
N GLU A 269 18.37 -5.74 -4.43
CA GLU A 269 19.79 -5.60 -4.73
C GLU A 269 20.20 -4.13 -4.55
N LYS A 270 21.28 -3.87 -3.80
CA LYS A 270 21.91 -2.55 -3.76
C LYS A 270 22.73 -2.37 -5.02
N ILE A 271 22.41 -1.36 -5.82
CA ILE A 271 23.12 -1.08 -7.09
C ILE A 271 24.34 -0.21 -6.84
N ASP A 272 24.12 0.97 -6.26
CA ASP A 272 25.16 1.97 -5.98
C ASP A 272 24.63 3.00 -4.98
N GLY A 273 25.44 3.37 -3.98
CA GLY A 273 25.05 4.28 -2.90
C GLY A 273 23.64 4.00 -2.38
N ASN A 274 22.76 5.00 -2.48
CA ASN A 274 21.38 4.94 -2.01
C ASN A 274 20.36 4.44 -3.05
N LYS A 275 20.81 3.68 -4.04
CA LYS A 275 20.01 3.13 -5.14
C LYS A 275 19.84 1.62 -5.00
N PHE A 276 18.60 1.17 -5.01
CA PHE A 276 18.21 -0.22 -4.81
C PHE A 276 17.31 -0.68 -5.97
N ARG A 277 17.50 -1.92 -6.39
CA ARG A 277 16.68 -2.59 -7.38
C ARG A 277 15.80 -3.62 -6.71
N LEU A 278 14.51 -3.59 -7.03
CA LEU A 278 13.53 -4.58 -6.63
C LEU A 278 13.13 -5.36 -7.89
N LYS A 279 13.32 -6.67 -7.91
CA LYS A 279 13.02 -7.55 -9.07
C LYS A 279 12.03 -8.63 -8.61
N SER A 280 10.90 -8.77 -9.30
CA SER A 280 10.02 -9.94 -9.14
C SER A 280 10.15 -10.87 -10.34
N VAL A 281 10.15 -12.17 -10.07
CA VAL A 281 10.13 -13.24 -11.08
C VAL A 281 8.97 -14.17 -10.75
N GLU A 282 7.75 -13.69 -10.98
CA GLU A 282 6.54 -14.46 -10.70
C GLU A 282 5.82 -14.81 -12.01
N ALA A 283 5.49 -16.08 -12.18
CA ALA A 283 4.64 -16.61 -13.26
C ALA A 283 4.97 -16.14 -14.70
N GLY A 284 6.23 -15.85 -15.02
CA GLY A 284 6.67 -15.46 -16.37
C GLY A 284 6.59 -13.95 -16.68
N ASN A 285 6.14 -13.13 -15.73
CA ASN A 285 6.22 -11.67 -15.83
C ASN A 285 7.37 -11.17 -14.94
N SER A 286 8.50 -10.82 -15.56
CA SER A 286 9.57 -10.12 -14.84
C SER A 286 9.28 -8.63 -14.80
N CYS A 287 9.22 -8.07 -13.59
CA CYS A 287 9.19 -6.63 -13.39
C CYS A 287 10.40 -6.19 -12.58
N SER A 288 10.87 -4.97 -12.83
CA SER A 288 11.95 -4.38 -12.05
C SER A 288 11.68 -2.91 -11.77
N PHE A 289 11.88 -2.55 -10.51
CA PHE A 289 11.67 -1.21 -9.99
C PHE A 289 12.95 -0.71 -9.33
N ILE A 290 13.16 0.59 -9.42
CA ILE A 290 14.25 1.30 -8.75
C ILE A 290 13.65 2.08 -7.58
N LEU A 291 14.21 1.84 -6.40
CA LEU A 291 14.06 2.66 -5.22
C LEU A 291 15.34 3.48 -5.06
N GLN A 292 15.23 4.80 -5.18
CA GLN A 292 16.35 5.72 -4.97
C GLN A 292 16.05 6.60 -3.77
N PHE A 293 16.94 6.59 -2.78
CA PHE A 293 16.98 7.62 -1.75
C PHE A 293 17.94 8.74 -2.16
N PHE A 294 17.55 9.98 -1.92
CA PHE A 294 18.34 11.17 -2.21
C PHE A 294 18.97 11.78 -0.94
N ASN A 295 19.00 11.00 0.14
CA ASN A 295 19.73 11.32 1.36
C ASN A 295 21.22 11.58 1.05
N GLN A 296 21.80 12.56 1.75
CA GLN A 296 23.23 12.87 1.64
C GLN A 296 24.10 11.73 2.19
N GLU A 297 23.67 11.16 3.31
CA GLU A 297 24.35 10.04 3.96
C GLU A 297 23.94 8.70 3.33
N GLU A 298 24.87 7.75 3.30
CA GLU A 298 24.58 6.39 2.86
C GLU A 298 23.67 5.69 3.87
N LEU A 299 22.60 5.05 3.36
CA LEU A 299 21.67 4.29 4.16
C LEU A 299 22.13 2.84 4.31
N GLU A 300 22.05 2.32 5.53
CA GLU A 300 22.20 0.90 5.80
C GLU A 300 20.87 0.19 5.47
N LEU A 301 20.93 -0.86 4.66
CA LEU A 301 19.77 -1.69 4.35
C LEU A 301 19.84 -2.99 5.14
N LYS A 302 18.80 -3.24 5.94
CA LYS A 302 18.55 -4.55 6.56
C LYS A 302 17.27 -5.15 6.00
N ILE A 303 17.34 -6.41 5.58
CA ILE A 303 16.20 -7.19 5.08
C ILE A 303 15.90 -8.29 6.08
N GLU A 304 14.68 -8.32 6.60
CA GLU A 304 14.26 -9.32 7.58
C GLU A 304 12.93 -9.98 7.17
N PRO A 305 12.73 -11.28 7.47
CA PRO A 305 11.42 -11.88 7.30
C PRO A 305 10.44 -11.25 8.29
N PHE A 306 9.26 -10.89 7.80
CA PHE A 306 8.16 -10.45 8.64
C PHE A 306 7.06 -11.51 8.62
N GLN A 307 6.60 -11.91 9.81
CA GLN A 307 5.55 -12.91 9.97
C GLN A 307 4.42 -12.36 10.84
N SER A 308 3.27 -12.13 10.21
CA SER A 308 2.00 -11.95 10.91
C SER A 308 1.48 -13.30 11.39
N LYS A 309 0.89 -13.35 12.58
CA LYS A 309 0.28 -14.57 13.14
C LYS A 309 -1.00 -15.00 12.42
N HIS A 310 -1.51 -14.16 11.53
CA HIS A 310 -2.75 -14.40 10.79
C HIS A 310 -2.46 -15.05 9.44
N ASN A 311 -3.35 -15.93 8.97
CA ASN A 311 -3.12 -16.77 7.78
C ASN A 311 -3.59 -16.10 6.47
N HIS A 312 -3.10 -14.89 6.19
CA HIS A 312 -3.42 -14.08 5.00
C HIS A 312 -2.36 -14.20 3.88
N SER A 313 -2.69 -13.74 2.68
CA SER A 313 -1.83 -13.82 1.47
C SER A 313 -0.46 -13.15 1.62
N PHE A 314 -0.35 -12.16 2.51
CA PHE A 314 0.91 -11.51 2.88
C PHE A 314 1.28 -11.75 4.36
N ALA A 315 0.78 -12.82 4.97
CA ALA A 315 1.14 -13.19 6.34
C ALA A 315 2.66 -13.33 6.52
N ASN A 316 3.34 -13.76 5.47
CA ASN A 316 4.79 -13.87 5.45
C ASN A 316 5.33 -13.05 4.28
N HIS A 317 6.16 -12.06 4.57
CA HIS A 317 6.74 -11.15 3.58
C HIS A 317 8.12 -10.66 4.06
N GLN A 318 8.72 -9.70 3.36
CA GLN A 318 10.00 -9.11 3.76
C GLN A 318 9.78 -7.69 4.28
N LEU A 319 10.41 -7.35 5.39
CA LEU A 319 10.55 -6.00 5.90
C LEU A 319 11.94 -5.49 5.53
N LEU A 320 11.98 -4.37 4.82
CA LEU A 320 13.18 -3.59 4.53
C LEU A 320 13.26 -2.44 5.54
N ARG A 321 14.43 -2.29 6.16
CA ARG A 321 14.78 -1.16 7.01
C ARG A 321 15.93 -0.41 6.37
N PHE A 322 15.69 0.84 6.00
CA PHE A 322 16.74 1.76 5.57
C PHE A 322 17.07 2.69 6.74
N SER A 323 18.25 2.52 7.33
CA SER A 323 18.63 3.21 8.57
C SER A 323 19.73 4.24 8.37
N THR A 324 19.65 5.30 9.19
CA THR A 324 20.71 6.30 9.34
C THR A 324 20.65 6.92 10.74
N SER A 325 21.77 7.45 11.21
CA SER A 325 21.83 8.24 12.45
C SER A 325 21.86 9.72 12.09
N ALA A 326 20.87 10.49 12.55
CA ALA A 326 20.75 11.91 12.21
C ALA A 326 20.07 12.69 13.33
N LEU A 327 20.05 14.03 13.20
CA LEU A 327 19.12 14.88 13.96
C LEU A 327 17.72 14.84 13.32
N ASN A 328 17.69 14.91 11.98
CA ASN A 328 16.54 14.72 11.13
C ASN A 328 17.06 14.07 9.83
N PRO A 329 16.54 12.90 9.43
CA PRO A 329 17.08 12.17 8.29
C PRO A 329 16.66 12.76 6.94
N HIS A 330 15.57 13.53 6.86
CA HIS A 330 15.02 14.06 5.60
C HIS A 330 14.93 13.00 4.49
N PHE A 331 14.33 11.84 4.78
CA PHE A 331 14.25 10.75 3.79
C PHE A 331 13.48 11.22 2.56
N LEU A 332 14.16 11.27 1.41
CA LEU A 332 13.56 11.57 0.10
C LEU A 332 13.69 10.32 -0.76
N ALA A 333 12.61 9.60 -0.98
CA ALA A 333 12.60 8.34 -1.74
C ALA A 333 11.80 8.47 -3.02
N MET A 334 12.29 7.85 -4.11
CA MET A 334 11.59 7.74 -5.38
C MET A 334 11.46 6.28 -5.81
N PHE A 335 10.25 5.91 -6.22
CA PHE A 335 9.87 4.60 -6.76
C PHE A 335 9.53 4.74 -8.24
N ILE A 336 10.25 4.03 -9.10
CA ILE A 336 10.06 4.11 -10.55
C ILE A 336 10.36 2.77 -11.24
N SER A 337 9.68 2.48 -12.35
CA SER A 337 10.04 1.35 -13.22
C SER A 337 11.48 1.51 -13.73
N GLU A 338 12.29 0.45 -13.65
CA GLU A 338 13.67 0.47 -14.15
C GLU A 338 13.71 0.85 -15.64
N LYS A 339 12.73 0.38 -16.42
CA LYS A 339 12.57 0.69 -17.85
C LYS A 339 12.33 2.17 -18.13
N LYS A 340 11.84 2.92 -17.14
CA LYS A 340 11.50 4.34 -17.27
C LYS A 340 12.54 5.26 -16.66
N LEU A 341 13.48 4.74 -15.87
CA LEU A 341 14.50 5.54 -15.19
C LEU A 341 15.37 6.36 -16.16
N GLU A 342 15.74 5.76 -17.29
CA GLU A 342 16.57 6.42 -18.31
C GLU A 342 15.89 7.65 -18.90
N ASN A 343 14.56 7.68 -18.94
CA ASN A 343 13.79 8.81 -19.44
C ASN A 343 13.84 10.03 -18.51
N LEU A 344 14.27 9.86 -17.26
CA LEU A 344 14.52 10.96 -16.32
C LEU A 344 15.95 11.51 -16.41
N GLY A 345 16.78 11.02 -17.35
CA GLY A 345 18.19 11.38 -17.42
C GLY A 345 19.02 10.82 -16.25
N ILE A 346 18.42 9.98 -15.41
CA ILE A 346 19.09 9.27 -14.33
C ILE A 346 19.68 7.99 -14.94
N LYS A 347 21.01 7.91 -15.06
CA LYS A 347 21.69 6.76 -15.67
C LYS A 347 21.26 5.46 -14.97
N SER A 348 20.70 4.53 -15.74
CA SER A 348 20.49 3.15 -15.29
C SER A 348 21.81 2.39 -15.44
N ASN A 349 22.09 1.46 -14.52
CA ASN A 349 23.23 0.54 -14.66
C ASN A 349 22.84 -0.71 -15.49
N ALA A 350 21.73 -0.68 -16.23
CA ALA A 350 21.18 -1.84 -16.93
C ALA A 350 22.15 -2.46 -17.95
N ASN A 351 23.15 -1.72 -18.43
CA ASN A 351 24.17 -2.22 -19.34
C ASN A 351 25.19 -3.20 -18.71
N LEU A 352 25.18 -3.41 -17.39
CA LEU A 352 26.05 -4.39 -16.72
C LEU A 352 25.45 -5.81 -16.66
N ASP A 353 24.14 -5.97 -16.87
CA ASP A 353 23.45 -7.28 -16.81
C ASP A 353 23.52 -8.08 -18.13
N LYS A 354 24.10 -7.52 -19.21
CA LYS A 354 24.24 -8.22 -20.51
C LYS A 354 25.55 -9.00 -20.67
N SER A 355 26.37 -9.13 -19.62
CA SER A 355 27.68 -9.79 -19.68
C SER A 355 27.88 -10.89 -18.63
N ARG A 356 26.82 -11.57 -18.18
CA ARG A 356 26.92 -12.78 -17.35
C ARG A 356 26.08 -13.91 -17.88
#